data_AF-A0A1H9QTC4-F1
#
_entry.id   AF-A0A1H9QTC4-F1
#
_cell.length_a   1.000
_cell.length_b   1.000
_cell.length_c   1.000
_cell.angle_alpha   90.00
_cell.angle_beta   90.00
_cell.angle_gamma   90.00
#
_symmetry.space_group_name_H-M   'P 1'
#
loop_
_entity.id
_entity.type
_entity.pdbx_description
1 polymer ?
#
loop_
_entity_poly.entity_id
_entity_poly.type
_entity_poly.pdbx_seq_one_letter_code
_entity_poly.pdbx_strand_id
1 'polypeptide(L)'
;MGLGWQELLIVLLIAVLLFGGSKLAGLGKATGKAIREFREETHDLSAEDKKKKGISTENAAAPAPQPGAPQTAAPQQIPQAPYQPPVQQPYQPSAQPTAQQPYQAPTYQQNSQQYSRPQQIVDGEIVDPGQNS
;
A
#
# COMPACT_ATOMS: atom_id res chain seq x y z
N MET A 1 -39.40 -17.77 12.16
CA MET A 1 -38.54 -18.74 11.46
C MET A 1 -37.23 -18.03 11.16
N GLY A 2 -36.29 -18.05 12.11
CA GLY A 2 -35.00 -17.37 11.96
C GLY A 2 -34.00 -18.31 11.31
N LEU A 3 -33.07 -17.77 10.52
CA LEU A 3 -31.89 -18.49 10.07
C LEU A 3 -31.20 -19.12 11.29
N GLY A 4 -31.26 -20.44 11.38
CA GLY A 4 -30.52 -21.20 12.36
C GLY A 4 -29.03 -21.27 12.01
N TRP A 5 -28.26 -21.82 12.95
CA TRP A 5 -26.84 -22.07 12.75
C TRP A 5 -26.59 -23.00 11.55
N GLN A 6 -27.50 -23.95 11.30
CA GLN A 6 -27.45 -24.86 10.16
C GLN A 6 -27.52 -24.10 8.82
N GLU A 7 -28.46 -23.18 8.67
CA GLU A 7 -28.60 -22.39 7.43
C GLU A 7 -27.37 -21.48 7.22
N LEU A 8 -26.83 -20.87 8.28
CA LEU A 8 -25.60 -20.08 8.18
C LEU A 8 -24.40 -20.93 7.74
N LEU A 9 -24.26 -22.16 8.23
CA LEU A 9 -23.19 -23.06 7.79
C LEU A 9 -23.32 -23.43 6.30
N ILE A 10 -24.54 -23.66 5.81
CA ILE A 10 -24.80 -23.95 4.40
C ILE A 10 -24.44 -22.75 3.52
N VAL A 11 -24.84 -21.54 3.92
CA VAL A 11 -24.49 -20.31 3.19
C VAL A 11 -22.98 -20.07 3.22
N LEU A 12 -22.33 -20.30 4.36
CA LEU A 12 -20.88 -20.18 4.51
C LEU A 12 -20.16 -21.17 3.58
N LEU A 13 -20.65 -22.41 3.48
CA LEU A 13 -20.06 -23.43 2.60
C LEU A 13 -20.15 -22.99 1.13
N ILE A 14 -21.30 -22.49 0.69
CA ILE A 14 -21.47 -21.96 -0.68
C ILE A 14 -20.53 -20.77 -0.92
N ALA A 15 -20.42 -19.84 0.04
CA ALA A 15 -19.49 -18.71 -0.06
C ALA A 15 -18.03 -19.18 -0.16
N VAL A 16 -17.62 -20.20 0.59
CA VAL A 16 -16.28 -20.79 0.50
C VAL A 16 -16.03 -21.43 -0.86
N LEU A 17 -17.03 -22.04 -1.48
CA LEU A 17 -16.89 -22.60 -2.84
C LEU A 17 -16.73 -21.51 -3.89
N LEU A 18 -17.42 -20.38 -3.76
CA LEU A 18 -17.34 -19.26 -4.71
C LEU A 18 -16.07 -18.43 -4.55
N PHE A 19 -15.72 -18.07 -3.31
CA PHE A 19 -14.58 -17.20 -3.01
C PHE A 19 -13.28 -17.98 -2.77
N GLY A 20 -13.38 -19.28 -2.46
CA GLY A 20 -12.26 -20.11 -2.04
C GLY A 20 -11.90 -19.92 -0.57
N GLY A 21 -11.47 -20.99 0.10
CA GLY A 21 -11.05 -20.96 1.50
C GLY A 21 -9.89 -19.98 1.76
N SER A 22 -8.98 -19.80 0.80
CA SER A 22 -7.81 -18.93 0.96
C SER A 22 -8.18 -17.43 1.02
N LYS A 23 -9.19 -16.98 0.27
CA LYS A 23 -9.62 -15.56 0.29
C LYS A 23 -10.37 -15.23 1.58
N LEU A 24 -11.29 -16.10 2.01
CA LEU A 24 -12.00 -15.95 3.28
C LEU A 24 -11.04 -16.05 4.48
N ALA A 25 -10.09 -16.99 4.47
CA ALA A 25 -9.06 -17.08 5.52
C ALA A 25 -8.14 -15.85 5.55
N GLY A 26 -7.78 -15.30 4.39
CA GLY A 26 -7.01 -14.06 4.29
C GLY A 26 -7.75 -12.87 4.90
N LEU A 27 -9.02 -12.67 4.52
CA LEU A 27 -9.87 -11.61 5.07
C LEU A 27 -10.12 -11.81 6.58
N GLY A 28 -10.41 -13.04 7.02
CA GLY A 28 -10.62 -13.36 8.42
C GLY A 28 -9.39 -13.10 9.28
N LYS A 29 -8.18 -13.41 8.80
CA LYS A 29 -6.93 -13.08 9.51
C LYS A 29 -6.72 -11.57 9.63
N ALA A 30 -6.94 -10.81 8.57
CA ALA A 30 -6.78 -9.36 8.58
C ALA A 30 -7.79 -8.68 9.51
N THR A 31 -9.08 -9.04 9.38
CA THR A 31 -10.15 -8.53 10.24
C THR A 31 -9.96 -8.96 11.70
N GLY A 32 -9.57 -10.20 11.95
CA GLY A 32 -9.30 -10.69 13.31
C GLY A 32 -8.14 -9.96 13.98
N LYS A 33 -7.07 -9.65 13.24
CA LYS A 33 -5.95 -8.83 13.72
C LYS A 33 -6.40 -7.41 14.09
N ALA A 34 -7.16 -6.77 13.21
CA ALA A 34 -7.72 -5.44 13.46
C ALA A 34 -8.66 -5.42 14.69
N ILE A 35 -9.54 -6.41 14.84
CA ILE A 35 -10.42 -6.53 16.01
C ILE A 35 -9.60 -6.74 17.28
N ARG A 36 -8.53 -7.54 17.24
CA ARG A 36 -7.67 -7.80 18.39
C ARG A 36 -6.96 -6.53 18.85
N GLU A 37 -6.32 -5.81 17.94
CA GLU A 37 -5.65 -4.53 18.21
C GLU A 37 -6.65 -3.49 18.74
N PHE A 38 -7.84 -3.39 18.13
CA PHE A 38 -8.91 -2.53 18.63
C PHE A 38 -9.35 -2.89 20.06
N ARG A 39 -9.49 -4.20 20.37
CA ARG A 39 -9.87 -4.65 21.71
C ARG A 39 -8.78 -4.38 22.74
N GLU A 40 -7.51 -4.54 22.39
CA GLU A 40 -6.37 -4.25 23.26
C GLU A 40 -6.32 -2.75 23.59
N GLU A 41 -6.34 -1.88 22.57
CA GLU A 41 -6.36 -0.42 22.78
C GLU A 41 -7.59 0.05 23.55
N THR A 42 -8.77 -0.45 23.22
CA THR A 42 -10.02 -0.11 23.96
C THR A 42 -9.98 -0.64 25.39
N HIS A 43 -9.34 -1.79 25.62
CA HIS A 43 -9.19 -2.36 26.96
C HIS A 43 -8.22 -1.53 27.81
N ASP A 44 -7.10 -1.05 27.25
CA ASP A 44 -6.18 -0.14 27.95
C ASP A 44 -6.87 1.18 28.33
N LEU A 45 -7.65 1.77 27.41
CA LEU A 45 -8.45 2.96 27.70
C LEU A 45 -9.50 2.71 28.80
N SER A 46 -10.10 1.52 28.84
CA SER A 46 -11.05 1.12 29.88
C SER A 46 -10.37 0.68 31.19
N ALA A 47 -9.09 0.31 31.14
CA ALA A 47 -8.30 -0.15 32.27
C ALA A 47 -7.68 1.02 33.06
N GLU A 48 -7.49 2.18 32.43
CA GLU A 48 -7.13 3.44 33.12
C GLU A 48 -8.18 3.81 34.20
N ASP A 49 -9.46 3.48 33.96
CA ASP A 49 -10.56 3.60 34.95
C ASP A 49 -10.62 2.43 35.97
N LYS A 50 -9.98 1.29 35.67
CA LYS A 50 -10.05 0.03 36.44
C LYS A 50 -8.77 -0.35 37.18
N LYS A 51 -7.76 0.52 37.24
CA LYS A 51 -6.51 0.33 38.00
C LYS A 51 -6.70 0.44 39.53
N LYS A 52 -7.73 -0.22 40.06
CA LYS A 52 -7.95 -0.55 41.47
C LYS A 52 -8.52 -1.95 41.66
N LYS A 53 -8.12 -2.96 40.89
CA LYS A 53 -8.15 -4.36 41.36
C LYS A 53 -7.26 -5.24 40.50
N GLY A 54 -6.22 -5.81 41.13
CA GLY A 54 -5.28 -6.69 40.46
C GLY A 54 -5.91 -8.00 39.98
N ILE A 55 -5.27 -8.61 38.99
CA ILE A 55 -4.51 -9.86 39.09
C ILE A 55 -4.05 -10.18 37.66
N SER A 56 -2.75 -10.44 37.52
CA SER A 56 -2.15 -11.01 36.33
C SER A 56 -2.68 -12.42 36.10
N THR A 57 -3.14 -12.72 34.88
CA THR A 57 -3.21 -14.09 34.38
C THR A 57 -2.69 -14.12 32.94
N GLU A 58 -1.93 -15.18 32.67
CA GLU A 58 -1.73 -15.82 31.37
C GLU A 58 -0.40 -15.58 30.65
N ASN A 59 0.60 -16.34 31.11
CA ASN A 59 1.45 -17.05 30.17
C ASN A 59 0.71 -18.34 29.75
N ALA A 60 0.31 -18.43 28.49
CA ALA A 60 0.09 -19.71 27.79
C ALA A 60 0.39 -19.49 26.30
N ALA A 61 1.65 -19.70 25.94
CA ALA A 61 2.12 -19.72 24.57
C ALA A 61 1.51 -20.89 23.77
N ALA A 62 0.93 -20.54 22.61
CA ALA A 62 0.97 -21.17 21.28
C ALA A 62 0.86 -22.70 21.09
N PRO A 63 0.26 -23.10 19.96
CA PRO A 63 1.12 -23.74 18.97
C PRO A 63 1.11 -22.92 17.68
N ALA A 64 2.29 -22.39 17.33
CA ALA A 64 2.57 -22.09 15.95
C ALA A 64 2.40 -23.41 15.19
N PRO A 65 1.56 -23.49 14.14
CA PRO A 65 1.91 -24.37 13.04
C PRO A 65 3.31 -23.92 12.63
N GLN A 66 4.26 -24.83 12.58
CA GLN A 66 5.36 -24.70 11.65
C GLN A 66 4.76 -25.06 10.28
N PRO A 67 4.39 -24.12 9.38
CA PRO A 67 4.67 -24.36 7.99
C PRO A 67 6.19 -24.50 7.90
N GLY A 68 6.65 -25.59 7.31
CA GLY A 68 8.06 -25.84 7.13
C GLY A 68 8.79 -24.58 6.67
N ALA A 69 9.98 -24.36 7.22
CA ALA A 69 10.98 -23.67 6.45
C ALA A 69 11.21 -24.53 5.19
N PRO A 70 10.90 -24.00 4.01
CA PRO A 70 11.99 -23.81 3.06
C PRO A 70 12.27 -22.32 2.93
N GLN A 71 13.49 -21.98 3.35
CA GLN A 71 14.28 -20.91 2.74
C GLN A 71 13.70 -19.50 2.92
N THR A 72 14.15 -18.86 4.00
CA THR A 72 14.79 -17.56 3.79
C THR A 72 15.84 -17.80 2.70
N ALA A 73 15.52 -17.44 1.46
CA ALA A 73 16.59 -17.13 0.53
C ALA A 73 17.44 -16.09 1.27
N ALA A 74 18.66 -16.48 1.65
CA ALA A 74 19.70 -15.48 1.87
C ALA A 74 19.57 -14.48 0.71
N PRO A 75 19.70 -13.16 0.92
CA PRO A 75 19.89 -12.27 -0.21
C PRO A 75 21.06 -12.86 -0.98
N GLN A 76 20.76 -13.51 -2.09
CA GLN A 76 21.78 -14.05 -2.96
C GLN A 76 22.53 -12.81 -3.35
N GLN A 77 23.79 -12.72 -2.91
CA GLN A 77 24.76 -11.84 -3.51
C GLN A 77 24.74 -12.22 -4.98
N ILE A 78 23.97 -11.47 -5.77
CA ILE A 78 24.14 -11.41 -7.21
C ILE A 78 25.63 -11.12 -7.38
N PRO A 79 26.40 -12.02 -8.04
CA PRO A 79 27.74 -11.65 -8.48
C PRO A 79 27.55 -10.40 -9.33
N GLN A 80 28.01 -9.26 -8.83
CA GLN A 80 27.99 -8.03 -9.59
C GLN A 80 29.02 -8.19 -10.70
N ALA A 81 28.57 -8.72 -11.84
CA ALA A 81 29.33 -8.58 -13.08
C ALA A 81 29.56 -7.08 -13.29
N PRO A 82 30.79 -6.65 -13.66
CA PRO A 82 31.05 -5.25 -13.98
C PRO A 82 30.03 -4.75 -14.98
N TYR A 83 29.30 -3.68 -14.64
CA TYR A 83 28.37 -3.03 -15.55
C TYR A 83 29.15 -2.59 -16.80
N GLN A 84 28.95 -3.28 -17.92
CA GLN A 84 29.36 -2.79 -19.22
C GLN A 84 28.18 -2.01 -19.80
N PRO A 85 28.31 -0.68 -20.05
CA PRO A 85 27.26 0.06 -20.72
C PRO A 85 27.05 -0.50 -22.14
N PRO A 86 25.82 -0.56 -22.63
CA PRO A 86 25.56 -1.05 -23.98
C PRO A 86 26.27 -0.14 -24.98
N VAL A 87 27.18 -0.73 -25.78
CA VAL A 87 27.71 -0.08 -26.97
C VAL A 87 26.54 0.22 -27.91
N GLN A 88 26.34 1.48 -28.23
CA GLN A 88 25.28 1.92 -29.14
C GLN A 88 25.56 1.32 -30.52
N GLN A 89 24.82 0.27 -30.88
CA GLN A 89 24.83 -0.20 -32.27
C GLN A 89 24.15 0.87 -33.13
N PRO A 90 24.77 1.31 -34.24
CA PRO A 90 24.12 2.23 -35.16
C PRO A 90 22.86 1.55 -35.71
N TYR A 91 21.72 2.21 -35.53
CA TYR A 91 20.42 1.75 -36.03
C TYR A 91 20.51 1.51 -37.55
N GLN A 92 20.37 0.24 -37.97
CA GLN A 92 20.10 -0.08 -39.36
C GLN A 92 18.57 -0.19 -39.55
N PRO A 93 17.97 0.60 -40.45
CA PRO A 93 16.55 0.48 -40.74
C PRO A 93 16.34 -0.78 -41.59
N SER A 94 15.74 -1.81 -41.02
CA SER A 94 15.16 -2.92 -41.79
C SER A 94 13.82 -2.46 -42.38
N ALA A 95 13.66 -2.70 -43.68
CA ALA A 95 12.52 -2.26 -44.48
C ALA A 95 11.18 -2.79 -43.94
N GLN A 96 10.20 -1.88 -43.83
CA GLN A 96 8.80 -2.13 -43.48
C GLN A 96 8.07 -3.00 -44.52
N PRO A 97 7.05 -3.74 -44.06
CA PRO A 97 5.76 -3.79 -44.73
C PRO A 97 4.75 -2.90 -44.00
N THR A 98 4.10 -2.03 -44.78
CA THR A 98 3.14 -0.99 -44.40
C THR A 98 1.90 -1.50 -43.66
N ALA A 99 1.65 -0.97 -42.46
CA ALA A 99 0.30 -0.74 -41.94
C ALA A 99 0.34 0.58 -41.14
N GLN A 100 -0.39 1.58 -41.63
CA GLN A 100 -0.35 2.95 -41.14
C GLN A 100 -1.08 3.07 -39.78
N GLN A 101 -0.34 3.17 -38.68
CA GLN A 101 -0.86 3.79 -37.47
C GLN A 101 -0.41 5.26 -37.46
N PRO A 102 -1.32 6.24 -37.33
CA PRO A 102 -0.93 7.63 -37.24
C PRO A 102 -0.14 7.85 -35.94
N TYR A 103 1.08 8.33 -36.08
CA TYR A 103 1.94 8.71 -34.99
C TYR A 103 1.32 9.90 -34.25
N GLN A 104 0.81 9.69 -33.04
CA GLN A 104 0.43 10.79 -32.15
C GLN A 104 1.64 11.16 -31.32
N ALA A 105 2.21 12.35 -31.55
CA ALA A 105 3.31 12.85 -30.76
C ALA A 105 2.83 13.22 -29.34
N PRO A 106 3.54 12.85 -28.27
CA PRO A 106 3.24 13.36 -26.94
C PRO A 106 3.50 14.86 -26.89
N THR A 107 2.48 15.66 -26.59
CA THR A 107 2.64 17.10 -26.34
C THR A 107 3.25 17.31 -24.96
N TYR A 108 4.40 17.97 -24.91
CA TYR A 108 4.96 18.44 -23.65
C TYR A 108 4.15 19.65 -23.17
N GLN A 109 3.45 19.53 -22.04
CA GLN A 109 2.81 20.66 -21.37
C GLN A 109 3.87 21.43 -20.59
N GLN A 110 4.26 22.58 -21.12
CA GLN A 110 5.24 23.51 -20.55
C GLN A 110 4.65 24.17 -19.30
N ASN A 111 5.01 23.67 -18.12
CA ASN A 111 4.67 24.30 -16.85
C ASN A 111 5.60 25.51 -16.61
N SER A 112 5.26 26.67 -17.18
CA SER A 112 6.06 27.91 -17.07
C SER A 112 5.31 29.07 -16.40
N GLN A 113 4.24 28.79 -15.65
CA GLN A 113 3.46 29.83 -14.97
C GLN A 113 3.54 29.58 -13.47
N GLN A 114 3.84 30.64 -12.71
CA GLN A 114 3.98 30.68 -11.24
C GLN A 114 5.43 30.65 -10.71
N TYR A 115 6.35 31.32 -11.39
CA TYR A 115 7.32 32.15 -10.67
C TYR A 115 6.59 33.37 -10.11
N SER A 116 5.78 33.19 -9.05
CA SER A 116 5.18 34.32 -8.33
C SER A 116 6.13 34.80 -7.25
N ARG A 117 6.59 36.04 -7.45
CA ARG A 117 7.62 36.74 -6.67
C ARG A 117 7.23 36.93 -5.20
N PRO A 118 8.20 37.01 -4.28
CA PRO A 118 7.92 37.39 -2.90
C PRO A 118 7.42 38.83 -2.83
N GLN A 119 6.25 39.05 -2.21
CA GLN A 119 5.78 40.39 -1.84
C GLN A 119 6.78 40.99 -0.84
N GLN A 120 7.52 42.01 -1.27
CA GLN A 120 8.40 42.78 -0.40
C GLN A 120 7.53 43.72 0.44
N ILE A 121 7.35 43.39 1.71
CA ILE A 121 6.69 44.26 2.68
C ILE A 121 7.76 45.25 3.15
N VAL A 122 7.72 46.47 2.61
CA VAL A 122 8.55 47.58 3.09
C VAL A 122 7.61 48.54 3.81
N ASP A 123 7.88 48.75 5.10
CA ASP A 123 7.17 49.70 5.98
C ASP A 123 5.66 49.47 6.21
N GLY A 124 5.19 48.22 6.12
CA GLY A 124 3.82 47.84 6.51
C GLY A 124 2.71 48.33 5.57
N GLU A 125 3.07 48.96 4.45
CA GLU A 125 2.16 49.34 3.37
C GLU A 125 2.41 48.44 2.16
N ILE A 126 1.34 47.94 1.54
CA ILE A 126 1.43 47.15 0.29
C ILE A 126 1.74 48.16 -0.82
N VAL A 127 3.02 48.35 -1.14
CA VAL A 127 3.45 49.21 -2.25
C VAL A 127 3.19 48.48 -3.57
N ASP A 128 2.19 48.94 -4.32
CA ASP A 128 1.93 48.48 -5.68
C ASP A 128 2.97 49.09 -6.66
N PRO A 129 3.83 48.28 -7.31
CA PRO A 129 4.90 48.79 -8.17
C PRO A 129 4.41 49.29 -9.54
N GLY A 130 3.10 49.28 -9.82
CA GLY A 130 2.52 49.71 -11.09
C GLY A 130 2.16 51.20 -11.19
N GLN A 131 2.31 51.98 -10.10
CA GLN A 131 1.88 53.39 -10.04
C GLN A 131 2.98 54.41 -10.34
N ASN A 132 4.18 53.99 -10.77
CA ASN A 132 5.22 54.91 -11.22
C ASN A 132 5.35 54.86 -12.75
N SER A 133 4.49 55.60 -13.43
CA SER A 133 4.60 55.94 -14.86
C SER A 133 4.06 57.34 -15.09
#